data_AF-A0A8X6RR38-F1
#
_entry.id   AF-A0A8X6RR38-F1
#
_cell.length_a   1.000
_cell.length_b   1.000
_cell.length_c   1.000
_cell.angle_alpha   90.00
_cell.angle_beta   90.00
_cell.angle_gamma   90.00
#
_symmetry.space_group_name_H-M   'P 1'
#
loop_
_entity.id
_entity.type
_entity.pdbx_description
1 polymer ?
#
loop_
_entity_poly.entity_id
_entity_poly.type
_entity_poly.pdbx_seq_one_letter_code
_entity_poly.pdbx_strand_id
1 'polypeptide(L)'
;MYKNALKEDLIRVVEDLDGTVESTDTIAKLKTKIENSSTFESDPDFVKTLIQNCIDERVSRNETEVTLEKQKIELAKLQLAQLEKEVELQTAKNKALSLNPAAKVEENQFETNIENMINSIRTLSLPVPTRSVNFNLFFQSLERAFLTKKINDEYKSEILINLLGERAHNVLLYIKEEELNDYEKLKSLVLREFQLTLASV
;
A
#
# COMPACT_ATOMS: atom_id res chain seq x y z
N MET A 1 -47.64 -1.36 -13.33
CA MET A 1 -46.86 -1.98 -12.24
C MET A 1 -45.38 -2.00 -12.62
N TYR A 2 -44.62 -1.17 -11.91
CA TYR A 2 -43.16 -0.96 -11.88
C TYR A 2 -42.32 -2.02 -12.62
N LYS A 3 -41.90 -1.72 -13.85
CA LYS A 3 -40.98 -2.56 -14.61
C LYS A 3 -39.57 -2.40 -14.01
N ASN A 4 -38.84 -3.50 -13.84
CA ASN A 4 -37.45 -3.56 -13.35
C ASN A 4 -37.21 -3.33 -11.84
N ALA A 5 -38.27 -3.19 -11.04
CA ALA A 5 -38.15 -3.21 -9.58
C ALA A 5 -37.80 -4.63 -9.09
N LEU A 6 -36.68 -4.76 -8.36
CA LEU A 6 -36.32 -5.99 -7.65
C LEU A 6 -36.89 -5.96 -6.23
N LYS A 7 -36.76 -7.10 -5.55
CA LYS A 7 -37.25 -7.27 -4.18
C LYS A 7 -36.68 -6.22 -3.23
N GLU A 8 -35.40 -5.90 -3.34
CA GLU A 8 -34.72 -4.93 -2.48
C GLU A 8 -35.24 -3.49 -2.66
N ASP A 9 -35.58 -3.07 -3.89
CA ASP A 9 -36.15 -1.74 -4.11
C ASP A 9 -37.51 -1.63 -3.43
N LEU A 10 -38.33 -2.68 -3.56
CA LEU A 10 -39.66 -2.71 -2.96
C LEU A 10 -39.61 -2.80 -1.44
N ILE A 11 -38.59 -3.47 -0.87
CA ILE A 11 -38.37 -3.48 0.57
C ILE A 11 -38.11 -2.06 1.07
N ARG A 12 -37.16 -1.33 0.44
CA ARG A 12 -36.88 0.06 0.82
C ARG A 12 -38.11 0.94 0.72
N VAL A 13 -38.87 0.82 -0.36
CA VAL A 13 -40.10 1.61 -0.53
C VAL A 13 -41.12 1.28 0.54
N VAL A 14 -41.28 0.01 0.93
CA VAL A 14 -42.18 -0.35 2.05
C VAL A 14 -41.69 0.28 3.35
N GLU A 15 -40.38 0.25 3.62
CA GLU A 15 -39.77 0.87 4.81
C GLU A 15 -39.93 2.40 4.82
N ASP A 16 -39.72 3.06 3.68
CA ASP A 16 -39.89 4.51 3.50
C ASP A 16 -41.35 4.98 3.65
N LEU A 17 -42.30 4.05 3.47
CA LEU A 17 -43.74 4.26 3.69
C LEU A 17 -44.17 3.84 5.11
N ASP A 18 -43.22 3.67 6.04
CA ASP A 18 -43.43 3.21 7.41
C ASP A 18 -44.13 1.83 7.52
N GLY A 19 -44.00 1.01 6.47
CA GLY A 19 -44.54 -0.33 6.41
C GLY A 19 -43.61 -1.39 7.01
N THR A 20 -44.18 -2.51 7.46
CA THR A 20 -43.38 -3.63 7.99
C THR A 20 -43.00 -4.61 6.90
N VAL A 21 -41.73 -5.03 6.89
CA VAL A 21 -41.20 -6.04 5.97
C VAL A 21 -40.86 -7.31 6.73
N GLU A 22 -41.41 -8.44 6.31
CA GLU A 22 -41.04 -9.76 6.80
C GLU A 22 -40.06 -10.44 5.86
N SER A 23 -39.15 -11.27 6.38
CA SER A 23 -38.19 -12.02 5.57
C SER A 23 -38.86 -12.94 4.54
N THR A 24 -40.08 -13.40 4.83
CA THR A 24 -40.90 -14.25 3.96
C THR A 24 -41.70 -13.49 2.91
N ASP A 25 -41.67 -12.16 2.93
CA ASP A 25 -42.43 -11.36 1.97
C ASP A 25 -41.92 -11.59 0.55
N THR A 26 -42.85 -11.83 -0.37
CA THR A 26 -42.58 -11.97 -1.79
C THR A 26 -42.74 -10.62 -2.48
N ILE A 27 -42.19 -10.47 -3.68
CA ILE A 27 -42.37 -9.27 -4.52
C ILE A 27 -43.86 -8.91 -4.67
N ALA A 28 -44.73 -9.92 -4.83
CA ALA A 28 -46.16 -9.71 -4.92
C ALA A 28 -46.74 -9.13 -3.61
N LYS A 29 -46.38 -9.71 -2.45
CA LYS A 29 -46.82 -9.20 -1.13
C LYS A 29 -46.34 -7.77 -0.88
N LEU A 30 -45.09 -7.46 -1.22
CA LEU A 30 -44.51 -6.12 -1.06
C LEU A 30 -45.25 -5.09 -1.93
N LYS A 31 -45.58 -5.43 -3.19
CA LYS A 31 -46.39 -4.58 -4.05
C LYS A 31 -47.77 -4.30 -3.44
N THR A 32 -48.43 -5.33 -2.91
CA THR A 32 -49.72 -5.17 -2.25
C THR A 32 -49.62 -4.29 -0.99
N LYS A 33 -48.54 -4.42 -0.20
CA LYS A 33 -48.29 -3.54 0.95
C LYS A 33 -48.14 -2.08 0.55
N ILE A 34 -47.40 -1.80 -0.53
CA ILE A 34 -47.23 -0.45 -1.08
C ILE A 34 -48.57 0.10 -1.57
N GLU A 35 -49.31 -0.68 -2.36
CA GLU A 35 -50.61 -0.28 -2.94
C GLU A 35 -51.69 -0.01 -1.89
N ASN A 36 -51.60 -0.69 -0.74
CA ASN A 36 -52.52 -0.49 0.40
C ASN A 36 -52.05 0.59 1.40
N SER A 37 -50.92 1.26 1.14
CA SER A 37 -50.43 2.32 2.02
C SER A 37 -51.28 3.59 1.90
N SER A 38 -51.44 4.32 3.00
CA SER A 38 -52.16 5.61 3.01
C SER A 38 -51.52 6.65 2.09
N THR A 39 -50.19 6.61 1.97
CA THR A 39 -49.43 7.47 1.07
C THR A 39 -49.71 7.16 -0.40
N PHE A 40 -49.89 5.88 -0.76
CA PHE A 40 -50.27 5.50 -2.12
C PHE A 40 -51.70 5.91 -2.46
N GLU A 41 -52.63 5.84 -1.51
CA GLU A 41 -53.99 6.33 -1.68
C GLU A 41 -54.03 7.85 -1.87
N SER A 42 -53.18 8.58 -1.13
CA SER A 42 -53.12 10.04 -1.15
C SER A 42 -52.38 10.60 -2.37
N ASP A 43 -51.22 10.03 -2.70
CA ASP A 43 -50.37 10.46 -3.81
C ASP A 43 -49.68 9.26 -4.50
N PRO A 44 -50.38 8.63 -5.46
CA PRO A 44 -49.82 7.52 -6.23
C PRO A 44 -48.58 7.88 -7.06
N ASP A 45 -48.44 9.16 -7.46
CA ASP A 45 -47.34 9.60 -8.33
C ASP A 45 -46.06 9.86 -7.53
N PHE A 46 -46.20 10.35 -6.29
CA PHE A 46 -45.10 10.37 -5.34
C PHE A 46 -44.52 8.97 -5.11
N VAL A 47 -45.38 7.97 -4.84
CA VAL A 47 -44.91 6.60 -4.59
C VAL A 47 -44.26 5.97 -5.82
N LYS A 48 -44.77 6.24 -7.04
CA LYS A 48 -44.09 5.84 -8.28
C LYS A 48 -42.70 6.46 -8.40
N THR A 49 -42.57 7.74 -8.05
CA THR A 49 -41.29 8.45 -8.08
C THR A 49 -40.32 7.86 -7.06
N LEU A 50 -40.80 7.55 -5.86
CA LEU A 50 -40.01 6.90 -4.81
C LEU A 50 -39.45 5.54 -5.29
N ILE A 51 -40.31 4.71 -5.90
CA ILE A 51 -39.89 3.43 -6.49
C ILE A 51 -38.85 3.64 -7.59
N GLN A 52 -39.04 4.63 -8.46
CA GLN A 52 -38.09 4.92 -9.52
C GLN A 52 -36.74 5.36 -8.96
N ASN A 53 -36.73 6.21 -7.93
CA ASN A 53 -35.50 6.64 -7.27
C ASN A 53 -34.74 5.44 -6.66
N CYS A 54 -35.43 4.51 -5.99
CA CYS A 54 -34.77 3.31 -5.44
C CYS A 54 -34.14 2.45 -6.55
N ILE A 55 -34.82 2.30 -7.70
CA ILE A 55 -34.28 1.58 -8.85
C ILE A 55 -33.04 2.29 -9.39
N ASP A 56 -33.10 3.61 -9.59
CA ASP A 56 -32.02 4.40 -10.17
C ASP A 56 -30.78 4.41 -9.26
N GLU A 57 -30.97 4.54 -7.94
CA GLU A 57 -29.91 4.43 -6.95
C GLU A 57 -29.20 3.08 -6.98
N ARG A 58 -29.97 1.98 -7.09
CA ARG A 58 -29.37 0.64 -7.22
C ARG A 58 -28.59 0.51 -8.51
N VAL A 59 -29.17 0.94 -9.64
CA VAL A 59 -28.50 0.86 -10.94
C VAL A 59 -27.19 1.63 -10.91
N SER A 60 -27.20 2.87 -10.42
CA SER A 60 -26.00 3.69 -10.28
C SER A 60 -24.96 3.03 -9.36
N ARG A 61 -25.37 2.47 -8.22
CA ARG A 61 -24.49 1.72 -7.32
C ARG A 61 -23.82 0.53 -8.02
N ASN A 62 -24.60 -0.29 -8.74
CA ASN A 62 -24.08 -1.44 -9.46
C ASN A 62 -23.08 -1.02 -10.56
N GLU A 63 -23.35 0.08 -11.27
CA GLU A 63 -22.42 0.62 -12.28
C GLU A 63 -21.10 1.09 -11.64
N THR A 64 -21.16 1.75 -10.49
CA THR A 64 -19.96 2.17 -9.76
C THR A 64 -19.15 0.98 -9.27
N GLU A 65 -19.80 -0.07 -8.76
CA GLU A 65 -19.16 -1.29 -8.28
C GLU A 65 -18.47 -2.04 -9.42
N VAL A 66 -19.15 -2.20 -10.57
CA VAL A 66 -18.57 -2.80 -11.78
C VAL A 66 -17.35 -2.02 -12.26
N THR A 67 -17.40 -0.69 -12.22
CA THR A 67 -16.28 0.16 -12.63
C THR A 67 -15.08 0.01 -11.71
N LEU A 68 -15.33 0.01 -10.39
CA LEU A 68 -14.29 -0.17 -9.37
C LEU A 68 -13.65 -1.57 -9.46
N GLU A 69 -14.44 -2.61 -9.73
CA GLU A 69 -13.94 -3.96 -9.91
C GLU A 69 -13.07 -4.08 -11.18
N LYS A 70 -13.48 -3.44 -12.28
CA LYS A 70 -12.64 -3.36 -13.50
C LYS A 70 -11.30 -2.68 -13.22
N GLN A 71 -11.28 -1.58 -12.47
CA GLN A 71 -10.04 -0.89 -12.09
C GLN A 71 -9.13 -1.77 -11.22
N LYS A 72 -9.69 -2.52 -10.26
CA LYS A 72 -8.92 -3.48 -9.46
C LYS A 72 -8.28 -4.57 -10.32
N ILE A 73 -9.04 -5.12 -11.27
CA ILE A 73 -8.53 -6.15 -12.19
C ILE A 73 -7.40 -5.58 -13.06
N GLU A 74 -7.53 -4.35 -13.55
CA GLU A 74 -6.50 -3.70 -14.35
C GLU A 74 -5.21 -3.45 -13.54
N LEU A 75 -5.34 -2.97 -12.30
CA LEU A 75 -4.20 -2.82 -11.39
C LEU A 75 -3.52 -4.16 -11.09
N ALA A 76 -4.29 -5.21 -10.82
CA ALA A 76 -3.74 -6.54 -10.57
C ALA A 76 -2.97 -7.09 -11.79
N LYS A 77 -3.46 -6.84 -13.01
CA LYS A 77 -2.75 -7.21 -14.25
C LYS A 77 -1.43 -6.47 -14.41
N LEU A 78 -1.39 -5.17 -14.09
CA LEU A 78 -0.15 -4.40 -14.13
C LEU A 78 0.87 -4.90 -13.11
N GLN A 79 0.43 -5.22 -11.89
CA GLN A 79 1.29 -5.82 -10.85
C GLN A 79 1.83 -7.19 -11.28
N LEU A 80 0.98 -8.02 -11.88
CA LEU A 80 1.40 -9.32 -12.40
C LEU A 80 2.47 -9.15 -13.49
N ALA A 81 2.27 -8.25 -14.45
CA ALA A 81 3.24 -7.97 -15.50
C ALA A 81 4.59 -7.46 -14.96
N GLN A 82 4.58 -6.66 -13.88
CA GLN A 82 5.80 -6.23 -13.20
C GLN A 82 6.54 -7.40 -12.56
N LEU A 83 5.83 -8.29 -11.86
CA LEU A 83 6.41 -9.47 -11.24
C LEU A 83 6.97 -10.45 -12.29
N GLU A 84 6.25 -10.67 -13.39
CA GLU A 84 6.71 -11.52 -14.49
C GLU A 84 8.02 -10.99 -15.09
N LYS A 85 8.11 -9.67 -15.31
CA LYS A 85 9.32 -9.02 -15.81
C LYS A 85 10.50 -9.16 -14.83
N GLU A 86 10.25 -9.02 -13.53
CA GLU A 86 11.26 -9.21 -12.49
C GLU A 86 11.77 -10.66 -12.47
N VAL A 87 10.87 -11.63 -12.54
CA VAL A 87 11.23 -13.06 -12.62
C VAL A 87 12.05 -13.34 -13.89
N GLU A 88 11.68 -12.78 -15.03
CA GLU A 88 12.44 -12.91 -16.27
C GLU A 88 13.86 -12.32 -16.14
N LEU A 89 13.99 -11.14 -15.52
CA LEU A 89 15.29 -10.50 -15.29
C LEU A 89 16.17 -11.33 -14.35
N GLN A 90 15.62 -11.82 -13.24
CA GLN A 90 16.35 -12.71 -12.33
C GLN A 90 16.76 -14.02 -13.01
N THR A 91 15.88 -14.58 -13.84
CA THR A 91 16.18 -15.81 -14.60
C THR A 91 17.30 -15.55 -15.61
N ALA A 92 17.28 -14.43 -16.32
CA ALA A 92 18.33 -14.02 -17.23
C ALA A 92 19.66 -13.78 -16.49
N LYS A 93 19.63 -13.11 -15.34
CA LYS A 93 20.81 -12.90 -14.47
C LYS A 93 21.39 -14.25 -14.03
N ASN A 94 20.56 -15.14 -13.51
CA ASN A 94 20.99 -16.48 -13.08
C ASN A 94 21.57 -17.31 -14.23
N LYS A 95 21.00 -17.21 -15.43
CA LYS A 95 21.52 -17.89 -16.62
C LYS A 95 22.87 -17.32 -17.05
N ALA A 96 23.05 -15.99 -17.01
CA ALA A 96 24.32 -15.34 -17.27
C ALA A 96 25.40 -15.76 -16.25
N LEU A 97 25.05 -15.82 -14.96
CA LEU A 97 25.91 -16.30 -13.88
C LEU A 97 26.26 -17.79 -14.03
N SER A 98 25.33 -18.61 -14.55
CA SER A 98 25.57 -20.04 -14.81
C SER A 98 26.52 -20.31 -15.98
N LEU A 99 26.65 -19.37 -16.92
CA LEU A 99 27.57 -19.47 -18.05
C LEU A 99 28.98 -18.96 -17.71
N ASN A 100 29.19 -18.39 -16.53
CA ASN A 100 30.46 -17.81 -16.10
C ASN A 100 30.79 -18.20 -14.64
N PRO A 101 31.46 -19.35 -14.40
CA PRO A 101 31.78 -19.84 -13.05
C PRO A 101 32.63 -18.89 -12.19
N ALA A 102 33.34 -17.94 -12.81
CA ALA A 102 34.11 -16.91 -12.13
C ALA A 102 33.23 -15.84 -11.44
N ALA A 103 32.04 -15.55 -11.98
CA ALA A 103 31.15 -14.53 -11.43
C ALA A 103 30.49 -14.97 -10.10
N LYS A 104 30.21 -16.27 -9.93
CA LYS A 104 29.73 -16.83 -8.65
C LYS A 104 30.77 -16.77 -7.54
N VAL A 105 32.06 -16.81 -7.88
CA VAL A 105 33.15 -16.66 -6.91
C VAL A 105 33.29 -15.19 -6.53
N GLU A 106 33.16 -14.27 -7.48
CA GLU A 106 33.21 -12.82 -7.24
C GLU A 106 31.98 -12.28 -6.47
N GLU A 107 30.74 -12.65 -6.82
CA GLU A 107 29.54 -12.26 -6.05
C GLU A 107 29.59 -12.77 -4.62
N ASN A 108 29.94 -14.05 -4.42
CA ASN A 108 30.03 -14.63 -3.07
C ASN A 108 31.19 -14.03 -2.27
N GLN A 109 32.32 -13.69 -2.91
CA GLN A 109 33.40 -12.95 -2.24
C GLN A 109 33.01 -11.50 -1.93
N PHE A 110 32.25 -10.83 -2.79
CA PHE A 110 31.77 -9.47 -2.59
C PHE A 110 30.74 -9.39 -1.45
N GLU A 111 29.76 -10.29 -1.43
CA GLU A 111 28.79 -10.41 -0.32
C GLU A 111 29.49 -10.74 1.00
N THR A 112 30.46 -11.66 0.99
CA THR A 112 31.25 -11.95 2.20
C THR A 112 32.10 -10.74 2.63
N ASN A 113 32.56 -9.91 1.69
CA ASN A 113 33.35 -8.72 1.98
C ASN A 113 32.49 -7.62 2.61
N ILE A 114 31.30 -7.35 2.06
CA ILE A 114 30.43 -6.29 2.57
C ILE A 114 29.88 -6.62 3.95
N GLU A 115 29.53 -7.87 4.23
CA GLU A 115 29.12 -8.28 5.59
C GLU A 115 30.25 -8.07 6.62
N ASN A 116 31.50 -8.39 6.23
CA ASN A 116 32.67 -8.15 7.08
C ASN A 116 32.93 -6.65 7.31
N MET A 117 32.68 -5.82 6.28
CA MET A 117 32.73 -4.35 6.40
C MET A 117 31.65 -3.84 7.34
N ILE A 118 30.39 -4.26 7.15
CA ILE A 118 29.26 -3.90 8.01
C ILE A 118 29.53 -4.26 9.47
N ASN A 119 30.00 -5.49 9.73
CA ASN A 119 30.32 -5.95 11.08
C ASN A 119 31.47 -5.14 11.70
N SER A 120 32.53 -4.89 10.94
CA SER A 120 33.65 -4.05 11.39
C SER A 120 33.22 -2.62 11.74
N ILE A 121 32.35 -2.03 10.92
CA ILE A 121 31.81 -0.69 11.17
C ILE A 121 30.89 -0.71 12.38
N ARG A 122 29.98 -1.68 12.49
CA ARG A 122 29.08 -1.85 13.63
C ARG A 122 29.81 -1.94 14.97
N THR A 123 30.96 -2.62 15.01
CA THR A 123 31.81 -2.71 16.21
C THR A 123 32.48 -1.38 16.57
N LEU A 124 32.78 -0.54 15.57
CA LEU A 124 33.51 0.73 15.75
C LEU A 124 32.61 1.96 15.86
N SER A 125 31.34 1.85 15.48
CA SER A 125 30.34 2.91 15.58
C SER A 125 29.49 2.75 16.84
N LEU A 126 28.94 3.86 17.32
CA LEU A 126 27.85 3.80 18.31
C LEU A 126 26.65 3.02 17.75
N PRO A 127 25.87 2.35 18.60
CA PRO A 127 24.62 1.72 18.18
C PRO A 127 23.61 2.76 17.70
N VAL A 128 22.68 2.35 16.84
CA VAL A 128 21.63 3.24 16.32
C VAL A 128 20.81 3.81 17.48
N PRO A 129 20.78 5.14 17.66
CA PRO A 129 20.10 5.74 18.79
C PRO A 129 18.58 5.59 18.75
N THR A 130 17.96 5.60 19.91
CA THR A 130 16.49 5.69 20.05
C THR A 130 15.99 7.12 20.19
N ARG A 131 16.87 8.07 20.57
CA ARG A 131 16.54 9.49 20.77
C ARG A 131 17.17 10.36 19.69
N SER A 132 16.41 11.31 19.17
CA SER A 132 16.80 12.27 18.12
C SER A 132 18.14 12.98 18.39
N VAL A 133 18.34 13.46 19.61
CA VAL A 133 19.52 14.24 20.04
C VAL A 133 20.83 13.48 19.85
N ASN A 134 20.78 12.15 19.92
CA ASN A 134 21.96 11.30 19.88
C ASN A 134 22.37 10.89 18.44
N PHE A 135 21.56 11.21 17.43
CA PHE A 135 21.88 10.87 16.03
C PHE A 135 23.13 11.62 15.54
N ASN A 136 23.35 12.85 15.98
CA ASN A 136 24.57 13.59 15.62
C ASN A 136 25.84 12.87 16.11
N LEU A 137 25.83 12.35 17.34
CA LEU A 137 26.95 11.57 17.90
C LEU A 137 27.11 10.22 17.19
N PHE A 138 25.99 9.58 16.84
CA PHE A 138 26.01 8.35 16.04
C PHE A 138 26.70 8.57 14.70
N PHE A 139 26.30 9.59 13.92
CA PHE A 139 26.91 9.87 12.62
C PHE A 139 28.38 10.26 12.74
N GLN A 140 28.76 11.06 13.73
CA GLN A 140 30.17 11.36 13.99
C GLN A 140 30.99 10.09 14.26
N SER A 141 30.45 9.18 15.07
CA SER A 141 31.09 7.89 15.35
C SER A 141 31.16 6.99 14.12
N LEU A 142 30.10 6.96 13.32
CA LEU A 142 30.00 6.16 12.10
C LEU A 142 30.97 6.65 11.02
N GLU A 143 31.02 7.95 10.77
CA GLU A 143 31.94 8.56 9.80
C GLU A 143 33.40 8.34 10.21
N ARG A 144 33.70 8.42 11.51
CA ARG A 144 35.02 8.07 12.02
C ARG A 144 35.35 6.59 11.78
N ALA A 145 34.39 5.69 11.92
CA ALA A 145 34.57 4.29 11.60
C ALA A 145 34.82 4.08 10.09
N PHE A 146 34.10 4.79 9.22
CA PHE A 146 34.33 4.77 7.77
C PHE A 146 35.74 5.23 7.40
N LEU A 147 36.22 6.33 7.99
CA LEU A 147 37.59 6.81 7.77
C LEU A 147 38.63 5.79 8.27
N THR A 148 38.40 5.21 9.46
CA THR A 148 39.32 4.24 10.07
C THR A 148 39.46 2.98 9.22
N LYS A 149 38.35 2.51 8.64
CA LYS A 149 38.31 1.31 7.79
C LYS A 149 38.52 1.61 6.30
N LYS A 150 38.68 2.88 5.93
CA LYS A 150 38.84 3.35 4.54
C LYS A 150 37.73 2.84 3.63
N ILE A 151 36.49 2.94 4.10
CA ILE A 151 35.31 2.51 3.34
C ILE A 151 35.12 3.42 2.12
N ASN A 152 34.94 2.82 0.94
CA ASN A 152 34.64 3.54 -0.29
C ASN A 152 33.23 4.15 -0.23
N ASP A 153 33.03 5.31 -0.86
CA ASP A 153 31.78 6.07 -0.78
C ASP A 153 30.58 5.28 -1.29
N GLU A 154 30.79 4.42 -2.31
CA GLU A 154 29.76 3.55 -2.88
C GLU A 154 29.11 2.59 -1.86
N TYR A 155 29.83 2.21 -0.79
CA TYR A 155 29.31 1.28 0.23
C TYR A 155 28.72 1.97 1.45
N LYS A 156 28.95 3.27 1.64
CA LYS A 156 28.55 3.98 2.87
C LYS A 156 27.03 3.98 3.05
N SER A 157 26.31 4.16 1.96
CA SER A 157 24.83 4.18 1.91
C SER A 157 24.24 2.82 2.29
N GLU A 158 24.76 1.76 1.68
CA GLU A 158 24.33 0.37 1.97
C GLU A 158 24.64 -0.02 3.41
N ILE A 159 25.83 0.31 3.92
CA ILE A 159 26.19 0.06 5.32
C ILE A 159 25.27 0.83 6.26
N LEU A 160 24.97 2.10 5.97
CA LEU A 160 24.06 2.90 6.80
C LEU A 160 22.65 2.29 6.84
N ILE A 161 22.09 1.90 5.68
CA ILE A 161 20.78 1.26 5.59
C ILE A 161 20.77 -0.04 6.41
N ASN A 162 21.80 -0.87 6.29
CA ASN A 162 21.91 -2.11 7.06
C ASN A 162 21.98 -1.85 8.57
N LEU A 163 22.74 -0.84 9.01
CA LEU A 163 22.85 -0.49 10.42
C LEU A 163 21.52 -0.02 11.01
N LEU A 164 20.71 0.73 10.25
CA LEU A 164 19.38 1.19 10.68
C LEU A 164 18.37 0.05 10.85
N GLY A 165 18.58 -1.09 10.17
CA GLY A 165 17.71 -2.26 10.25
C GLY A 165 16.27 -1.93 9.83
N GLU A 166 15.28 -2.38 10.61
CA GLU A 166 13.85 -2.14 10.33
C GLU A 166 13.50 -0.66 10.18
N ARG A 167 14.23 0.23 10.86
CA ARG A 167 14.01 1.68 10.80
C ARG A 167 14.40 2.29 9.46
N ALA A 168 15.18 1.58 8.64
CA ALA A 168 15.50 2.02 7.30
C ALA A 168 14.25 2.16 6.43
N HIS A 169 13.20 1.36 6.67
CA HIS A 169 11.97 1.41 5.88
C HIS A 169 11.35 2.82 5.84
N ASN A 170 11.34 3.52 6.99
CA ASN A 170 10.82 4.88 7.10
C ASN A 170 11.61 5.89 6.25
N VAL A 171 12.90 5.65 6.03
CA VAL A 171 13.77 6.49 5.20
C VAL A 171 13.58 6.12 3.73
N LEU A 172 13.49 4.82 3.43
CA LEU A 172 13.34 4.29 2.07
C LEU A 172 12.02 4.72 1.39
N LEU A 173 10.97 5.02 2.15
CA LEU A 173 9.72 5.56 1.61
C LEU A 173 9.87 6.92 0.92
N TYR A 174 10.86 7.73 1.32
CA TYR A 174 11.01 9.11 0.85
C TYR A 174 12.15 9.32 -0.14
N ILE A 175 13.00 8.31 -0.33
CA ILE A 175 14.15 8.39 -1.22
C ILE A 175 13.84 7.79 -2.59
N LYS A 176 14.31 8.43 -3.66
CA LYS A 176 14.23 7.85 -5.01
C LYS A 176 15.34 6.83 -5.21
N GLU A 177 15.10 5.84 -6.06
CA GLU A 177 16.06 4.79 -6.37
C GLU A 177 17.43 5.34 -6.85
N GLU A 178 17.41 6.38 -7.68
CA GLU A 178 18.59 7.07 -8.19
C GLU A 178 19.41 7.80 -7.11
N GLU A 179 18.82 8.07 -5.94
CA GLU A 179 19.45 8.77 -4.81
C GLU A 179 19.89 7.81 -3.69
N LEU A 180 19.57 6.51 -3.81
CA LEU A 180 19.84 5.51 -2.77
C LEU A 180 21.33 5.32 -2.48
N ASN A 181 22.18 5.61 -3.47
CA ASN A 181 23.63 5.50 -3.33
C ASN A 181 24.26 6.78 -2.75
N ASP A 182 23.50 7.86 -2.53
CA ASP A 182 23.99 9.12 -1.97
C ASP A 182 23.90 9.12 -0.44
N TYR A 183 25.07 8.93 0.19
CA TYR A 183 25.20 8.87 1.65
C TYR A 183 24.74 10.15 2.35
N GLU A 184 25.06 11.34 1.81
CA GLU A 184 24.73 12.60 2.46
C GLU A 184 23.22 12.88 2.39
N LYS A 185 22.57 12.50 1.29
CA LYS A 185 21.09 12.54 1.20
C LYS A 185 20.44 11.59 2.19
N LEU A 186 20.89 10.33 2.26
CA LEU A 186 20.37 9.35 3.23
C LEU A 186 20.54 9.83 4.67
N LYS A 187 21.73 10.32 5.03
CA LYS A 187 22.01 10.91 6.34
C LYS A 187 21.06 12.07 6.64
N SER A 188 20.85 12.97 5.68
CA SER A 188 19.94 14.11 5.84
C SER A 188 18.49 13.67 6.05
N LEU A 189 18.03 12.63 5.34
CA LEU A 189 16.70 12.04 5.53
C LEU A 189 16.57 11.38 6.90
N VAL A 190 17.56 10.60 7.34
CA VAL A 190 17.58 10.02 8.68
C VAL A 190 17.50 11.11 9.74
N LEU A 191 18.31 12.16 9.63
CA LEU A 191 18.26 13.27 10.58
C LEU A 191 16.89 13.95 10.56
N ARG A 192 16.28 14.17 9.40
CA ARG A 192 14.93 14.75 9.31
C ARG A 192 13.88 13.87 9.99
N GLU A 193 13.76 12.60 9.59
CA GLU A 193 12.72 11.70 10.11
C GLU A 193 12.86 11.46 11.62
N PHE A 194 14.10 11.26 12.08
CA PHE A 194 14.37 10.91 13.48
C PHE A 194 14.59 12.13 14.39
N GLN A 195 14.66 13.36 13.86
CA GLN A 195 14.60 14.59 14.67
C GLN A 195 13.19 15.18 14.76
N LEU A 196 12.36 15.05 13.71
CA LEU A 196 10.97 15.54 13.72
C LEU A 196 10.05 14.75 14.67
N THR A 197 10.46 13.59 15.16
CA THR A 197 9.66 12.72 16.05
C THR A 197 9.40 13.29 17.46
N LEU A 198 9.89 14.50 17.79
CA LEU A 198 9.62 15.19 19.06
C LEU A 198 8.73 16.44 18.94
N ALA A 199 8.29 16.83 17.74
CA ALA A 199 7.40 17.99 17.61
C ALA A 199 5.94 17.71 18.01
N SER A 200 5.62 16.48 18.42
CA SER A 200 4.28 16.08 18.85
C SER A 200 4.33 15.16 20.07
N VAL A 201 4.61 15.74 21.23
CA VAL A 201 4.10 15.28 22.54
C VAL A 201 3.76 16.50 23.37
#